data_AF-A0A956KH35-F1
#
_entry.id   AF-A0A956KH35-F1
#
_cell.length_a   1.000
_cell.length_b   1.000
_cell.length_c   1.000
_cell.angle_alpha   90.00
_cell.angle_beta   90.00
_cell.angle_gamma   90.00
#
_symmetry.space_group_name_H-M   'P 1'
#
loop_
_entity.id
_entity.type
_entity.pdbx_description
1 polymer ?
#
loop_
_entity_poly.entity_id
_entity_poly.type
_entity_poly.pdbx_seq_one_letter_code
_entity_poly.pdbx_strand_id
1 'polypeptide(L)'
;MAYGDESAFTEEAGRRVARVALRRGWSTRFLVMGGKRNERASPLAGADVVLDGEVVGRTGPDGGLVVALDAQPAAVEVRYFGWSLGRAISLEKSRSNVTPVILVEPD
;
A
#
# COMPACT_ATOMS: atom_id res chain seq x y z
N MET A 1 -0.51 -8.86 -11.91
CA MET A 1 -1.51 -9.38 -10.95
C MET A 1 -2.89 -8.91 -11.39
N ALA A 2 -3.96 -9.63 -11.01
CA ALA A 2 -5.35 -9.19 -11.24
C ALA A 2 -5.93 -8.70 -9.91
N TYR A 3 -6.61 -7.55 -9.94
CA TYR A 3 -7.39 -7.04 -8.81
C TYR A 3 -8.85 -6.91 -9.27
N GLY A 4 -9.79 -7.36 -8.44
CA GLY A 4 -11.21 -7.24 -8.66
C GLY A 4 -11.95 -7.39 -7.34
N ASP A 5 -13.08 -6.72 -7.19
CA ASP A 5 -14.01 -6.90 -6.08
C ASP A 5 -15.30 -7.57 -6.57
N GLU A 6 -16.26 -7.80 -5.67
CA GLU A 6 -17.53 -8.46 -5.99
C GLU A 6 -18.36 -7.73 -7.07
N SER A 7 -18.09 -6.44 -7.33
CA SER A 7 -18.74 -5.66 -8.39
C SER A 7 -18.18 -5.95 -9.79
N ALA A 8 -17.04 -6.64 -9.89
CA ALA A 8 -16.44 -7.04 -11.17
C ALA A 8 -17.13 -8.25 -11.84
N PHE A 9 -18.13 -8.84 -11.16
CA PHE A 9 -18.88 -9.99 -11.65
C PHE A 9 -20.20 -9.59 -12.28
N THR A 10 -20.51 -10.18 -13.42
CA THR A 10 -21.80 -10.10 -14.12
C THR A 10 -22.44 -11.48 -14.24
N GLU A 11 -23.76 -11.57 -14.33
CA GLU A 11 -24.43 -12.83 -14.70
C GLU A 11 -24.56 -12.94 -16.22
N GLU A 12 -24.03 -14.03 -16.79
CA GLU A 12 -24.19 -14.39 -18.19
C GLU A 12 -24.67 -15.85 -18.29
N ALA A 13 -25.83 -16.09 -18.93
CA ALA A 13 -26.41 -17.42 -19.12
C ALA A 13 -26.53 -18.27 -17.83
N GLY A 14 -26.93 -17.64 -16.72
CA GLY A 14 -27.06 -18.30 -15.42
C GLY A 14 -25.72 -18.64 -14.75
N ARG A 15 -24.61 -18.07 -15.22
CA ARG A 15 -23.28 -18.21 -14.62
C ARG A 15 -22.75 -16.86 -14.19
N ARG A 16 -22.03 -16.86 -13.07
CA ARG A 16 -21.32 -15.69 -12.57
C ARG A 16 -19.97 -15.58 -13.29
N VAL A 17 -19.77 -14.51 -14.05
CA VAL A 17 -18.60 -14.30 -14.92
C VAL A 17 -17.90 -13.02 -14.52
N ALA A 18 -16.57 -13.05 -14.41
CA ALA A 18 -15.74 -11.85 -14.32
C ALA A 18 -14.88 -11.74 -15.58
N ARG A 19 -14.92 -10.57 -16.24
CA ARG A 19 -14.04 -10.27 -17.36
C ARG A 19 -12.77 -9.62 -16.83
N VAL A 20 -11.67 -10.38 -16.81
CA VAL A 20 -10.39 -9.92 -16.27
C VAL A 20 -9.47 -9.48 -17.41
N ALA A 21 -9.14 -8.20 -17.46
CA ALA A 21 -8.09 -7.67 -18.31
C ALA A 21 -6.82 -7.47 -17.49
N LEU A 22 -5.73 -8.15 -17.85
CA LEU A 22 -4.44 -7.97 -17.21
C LEU A 22 -3.68 -6.81 -17.85
N ARG A 23 -3.35 -5.79 -17.05
CA ARG A 23 -2.41 -4.75 -17.44
C ARG A 23 -1.03 -5.05 -16.85
N ARG A 24 0.03 -4.78 -17.61
CA ARG A 24 1.37 -4.67 -17.04
C ARG A 24 1.38 -3.46 -16.09
N GLY A 25 1.99 -3.63 -14.94
CA GLY A 25 2.03 -2.61 -13.91
C GLY A 25 2.78 -3.13 -12.69
N TRP A 26 2.88 -2.25 -11.69
CA TRP A 26 3.43 -2.57 -10.38
C TRP A 26 2.32 -2.49 -9.34
N SER A 27 2.34 -3.40 -8.38
CA SER A 27 1.43 -3.31 -7.25
C SER A 27 2.08 -3.86 -6.00
N THR A 28 1.69 -3.30 -4.86
CA THR A 28 2.15 -3.76 -3.56
C THR A 28 1.07 -3.54 -2.51
N ARG A 29 1.25 -4.18 -1.34
CA ARG A 29 0.52 -3.86 -0.13
C ARG A 29 1.49 -3.24 0.86
N PHE A 30 1.19 -2.04 1.32
CA PHE A 30 1.86 -1.43 2.46
C PHE A 30 1.19 -1.88 3.75
N LEU A 31 2.00 -2.18 4.76
CA LEU A 31 1.56 -2.29 6.14
C LEU A 31 2.32 -1.24 6.95
N VAL A 32 1.61 -0.21 7.40
CA VAL A 32 2.19 0.87 8.21
C VAL A 32 1.92 0.58 9.67
N MET A 33 3.00 0.52 10.45
CA MET A 33 2.96 0.21 11.87
C MET A 33 3.59 1.34 12.66
N GLY A 34 3.00 1.66 13.80
CA GLY A 34 3.44 2.67 14.74
C GLY A 34 3.78 2.04 16.08
N GLY A 35 4.85 2.49 16.70
CA GLY A 35 5.20 2.07 18.05
C GLY A 35 6.43 2.79 18.54
N LYS A 36 6.55 2.94 19.86
CA LYS A 36 7.77 3.45 20.48
C LYS A 36 8.80 2.33 20.58
N ARG A 37 10.06 2.72 20.71
CA ARG A 37 11.16 1.79 20.97
C ARG A 37 10.84 0.95 22.22
N ASN A 38 10.83 -0.37 22.06
CA ASN A 38 10.46 -1.38 23.07
C ASN A 38 8.96 -1.55 23.37
N GLU A 39 8.07 -0.94 22.60
CA GLU A 39 6.63 -1.22 22.64
C GLU A 39 6.21 -2.12 21.49
N ARG A 40 5.08 -2.83 21.66
CA ARG A 40 4.53 -3.66 20.59
C ARG A 40 3.98 -2.74 19.51
N ALA A 41 4.52 -2.86 18.30
CA ALA A 41 4.03 -2.11 17.15
C ALA A 41 2.54 -2.39 16.90
N SER A 42 1.81 -1.33 16.58
CA SER A 42 0.37 -1.34 16.30
C SER A 42 0.11 -0.77 14.91
N PRO A 43 -0.90 -1.25 14.16
CA PRO A 43 -1.19 -0.70 12.84
C PRO A 43 -1.63 0.78 12.91
N LEU A 44 -1.16 1.60 11.98
CA LEU A 44 -1.54 3.02 11.90
C LEU A 44 -2.60 3.23 10.82
N ALA A 45 -3.81 3.59 11.24
CA ALA A 45 -4.89 3.97 10.34
C ALA A 45 -4.82 5.46 9.98
N GLY A 46 -5.08 5.80 8.72
CA GLY A 46 -5.09 7.19 8.25
C GLY A 46 -3.72 7.79 7.94
N ALA A 47 -2.67 6.98 7.85
CA ALA A 47 -1.36 7.43 7.37
C ALA A 47 -1.40 7.63 5.85
N ASP A 48 -0.95 8.80 5.38
CA ASP A 48 -0.78 9.07 3.95
C ASP A 48 0.46 8.29 3.46
N VAL A 49 0.28 7.48 2.43
CA VAL A 49 1.38 6.87 1.69
C VAL A 49 1.68 7.74 0.48
N VAL A 50 2.94 8.15 0.37
CA VAL A 50 3.44 9.04 -0.66
C VAL A 50 4.44 8.28 -1.52
N LEU A 51 4.21 8.24 -2.84
CA LEU A 51 5.09 7.58 -3.80
C LEU A 51 5.61 8.62 -4.79
N ASP A 52 6.93 8.69 -4.93
CA ASP A 52 7.61 9.69 -5.78
C ASP A 52 7.14 11.15 -5.57
N GLY A 53 6.73 11.48 -4.33
CA GLY A 53 6.26 12.81 -3.94
C GLY A 53 4.74 13.02 -4.00
N GLU A 54 3.98 12.07 -4.55
CA GLU A 54 2.52 12.16 -4.65
C GLU A 54 1.80 11.26 -3.63
N VAL A 55 0.74 11.79 -3.00
CA VAL A 55 -0.11 11.00 -2.09
C VAL A 55 -0.95 10.03 -2.91
N VAL A 56 -0.74 8.73 -2.73
CA VAL A 56 -1.47 7.68 -3.46
C VAL A 56 -2.65 7.10 -2.70
N GLY A 57 -2.72 7.35 -1.39
CA GLY A 57 -3.82 6.88 -0.55
C GLY A 57 -3.52 6.94 0.94
N ARG A 58 -4.51 6.53 1.73
CA ARG A 58 -4.42 6.43 3.20
C ARG A 58 -4.62 5.02 3.67
N THR A 59 -3.88 4.63 4.71
CA THR A 59 -4.04 3.31 5.34
C THR A 59 -5.40 3.13 6.01
N GLY A 60 -5.94 1.92 5.93
CA GLY A 60 -7.17 1.53 6.61
C GLY A 60 -7.00 1.22 8.10
N PRO A 61 -8.07 0.78 8.80
CA PRO A 61 -8.04 0.44 10.22
C PRO A 61 -6.99 -0.63 10.60
N ASP A 62 -6.59 -1.46 9.65
CA ASP A 62 -5.58 -2.51 9.80
C ASP A 62 -4.16 -2.03 9.46
N GLY A 63 -3.96 -0.72 9.25
CA GLY A 63 -2.70 -0.13 8.79
C GLY A 63 -2.33 -0.49 7.35
N GLY A 64 -3.24 -1.14 6.61
CA GLY A 64 -3.03 -1.62 5.26
C GLY A 64 -3.38 -0.59 4.19
N LEU A 65 -2.60 -0.56 3.12
CA LEU A 65 -2.98 0.09 1.86
C LEU A 65 -2.50 -0.76 0.69
N VAL A 66 -3.40 -1.09 -0.25
CA VAL A 66 -3.03 -1.70 -1.53
C VAL A 66 -2.88 -0.61 -2.57
N VAL A 67 -1.76 -0.61 -3.29
CA VAL A 67 -1.48 0.37 -4.35
C VAL A 67 -1.17 -0.37 -5.64
N ALA A 68 -1.71 0.13 -6.74
CA ALA A 68 -1.42 -0.32 -8.09
C ALA A 68 -1.07 0.89 -8.97
N LEU A 69 0.03 0.78 -9.72
CA LEU A 69 0.59 1.81 -10.59
C LEU A 69 0.98 1.18 -11.94
N ASP A 70 1.13 2.01 -12.97
CA ASP A 70 1.62 1.53 -14.28
C ASP A 70 3.12 1.15 -14.25
N ALA A 71 3.90 1.70 -13.30
CA ALA A 71 5.32 1.40 -13.12
C ALA A 71 5.70 1.38 -11.63
N GLN A 72 6.84 0.75 -11.31
CA GLN A 72 7.38 0.74 -9.96
C GLN A 72 7.89 2.14 -9.58
N PRO A 73 7.48 2.70 -8.43
CA PRO A 73 7.99 3.98 -7.97
C PRO A 73 9.41 3.85 -7.42
N ALA A 74 10.19 4.92 -7.49
CA ALA A 74 11.56 4.95 -6.99
C ALA A 74 11.61 5.03 -5.46
N ALA A 75 10.65 5.75 -4.88
CA ALA A 75 10.64 6.13 -3.48
C ALA A 75 9.26 5.99 -2.82
N VAL A 76 9.27 5.66 -1.52
CA VAL A 76 8.09 5.73 -0.65
C VAL A 76 8.38 6.56 0.59
N GLU A 77 7.41 7.38 0.97
CA GLU A 77 7.35 8.13 2.23
C GLU A 77 6.01 7.84 2.90
N VAL A 78 5.99 7.83 4.24
CA VAL A 78 4.76 7.77 5.03
C VAL A 78 4.66 9.03 5.87
N ARG A 79 3.48 9.67 5.82
CA ARG A 79 3.13 10.83 6.63
C ARG A 79 1.96 10.48 7.55
N TYR A 80 2.07 10.81 8.83
CA TYR A 80 1.05 10.48 9.82
C TYR A 80 0.90 11.64 10.82
N PHE A 81 -0.28 12.27 10.88
CA PHE A 81 -0.53 13.44 11.75
C PHE A 81 0.53 14.55 11.70
N GLY A 82 1.07 14.83 10.51
CA GLY A 82 2.12 15.84 10.31
C GLY A 82 3.55 15.36 10.63
N TRP A 83 3.70 14.15 11.19
CA TRP A 83 4.99 13.47 11.30
C TRP A 83 5.34 12.80 9.97
N SER A 84 6.63 12.80 9.63
CA SER A 84 7.18 12.05 8.49
C SER A 84 8.48 11.37 8.91
N LEU A 85 8.85 10.29 8.23
CA LEU A 85 10.12 9.57 8.44
C LEU A 85 11.37 10.43 8.21
N GLY A 86 11.23 11.69 7.76
CA GLY A 86 12.32 12.61 7.46
C GLY A 86 13.19 12.19 6.26
N ARG A 87 12.95 11.01 5.68
CA ARG A 87 13.58 10.50 4.48
C ARG A 87 12.68 9.52 3.74
N ALA A 88 12.75 9.55 2.42
CA ALA A 88 12.11 8.54 1.59
C ALA A 88 12.90 7.21 1.65
N ILE A 89 12.17 6.10 1.60
CA ILE A 89 12.73 4.76 1.49
C ILE A 89 12.81 4.42 0.00
N SER A 90 14.02 4.07 -0.47
CA SER A 90 14.23 3.64 -1.86
C SER A 90 13.71 2.22 -2.07
N LEU A 91 12.83 2.04 -3.05
CA LEU A 91 12.23 0.74 -3.37
C LEU A 91 13.09 -0.09 -4.34
N GLU A 92 14.04 0.52 -5.06
CA GLU A 92 14.95 -0.18 -5.98
C GLU A 92 15.82 -1.24 -5.28
N LYS A 93 16.12 -1.01 -4.00
CA LYS A 93 16.90 -1.94 -3.17
C LYS A 93 16.06 -3.05 -2.55
N SER A 94 14.73 -2.91 -2.56
CA SER A 94 13.79 -3.91 -2.05
C SER A 94 13.38 -4.88 -3.17
N ARG A 95 14.33 -5.68 -3.67
CA ARG A 95 14.09 -6.71 -4.72
C ARG A 95 13.25 -7.91 -4.25
N SER A 96 12.60 -7.83 -3.11
CA SER A 96 11.85 -8.93 -2.51
C SER A 96 10.36 -8.68 -2.70
N ASN A 97 9.61 -9.71 -3.13
CA ASN A 97 8.13 -9.75 -3.18
C ASN A 97 7.48 -9.73 -1.77
N VAL A 98 8.14 -9.10 -0.80
CA VAL A 98 7.71 -9.01 0.59
C VAL A 98 6.93 -7.72 0.76
N THR A 99 5.75 -7.81 1.37
CA THR A 99 4.94 -6.68 1.84
C THR A 99 5.85 -5.70 2.59
N PRO A 100 6.11 -4.49 2.07
CA PRO A 100 6.88 -3.49 2.79
C PRO A 100 6.16 -3.15 4.10
N VAL A 101 6.80 -3.49 5.23
CA VAL A 101 6.40 -3.05 6.56
C VAL A 101 7.15 -1.76 6.86
N ILE A 102 6.42 -0.66 7.01
CA ILE A 102 6.99 0.64 7.31
C ILE A 102 6.74 0.91 8.79
N LEU A 103 7.82 0.94 9.57
CA LEU A 103 7.79 1.30 10.97
C LEU A 103 7.90 2.81 11.11
N VAL A 104 6.95 3.40 11.83
CA VAL A 104 6.85 4.81 12.16
C VAL A 104 6.98 4.94 13.67
N GLU A 105 7.87 5.81 14.14
CA GLU A 105 8.01 6.15 15.57
C GLU A 105 7.41 7.56 15.77
N PRO A 106 6.10 7.68 16.03
CA PRO A 106 5.52 8.98 16.37
C PRO A 106 5.97 9.39 17.78
N ASP A 107 6.26 10.68 17.96
CA ASP A 107 6.61 11.27 19.27
C ASP A 107 5.46 11.16 20.29
#